data_AF-A0A3N5N3C1-F1
#
_entry.id   AF-A0A3N5N3C1-F1
#
_cell.length_a   1.000
_cell.length_b   1.000
_cell.length_c   1.000
_cell.angle_alpha   90.00
_cell.angle_beta   90.00
_cell.angle_gamma   90.00
#
_symmetry.space_group_name_H-M   'P 1'
#
loop_
_entity.id
_entity.type
_entity.pdbx_description
1 polymer ?
#
loop_
_entity_poly.entity_id
_entity_poly.type
_entity_poly.pdbx_seq_one_letter_code
_entity_poly.pdbx_strand_id
1 'polypeptide(L)'
;ELGYPFVFDSPFGIAGPKGMDPEVVQKLHDAFKKALAEQSVIDMMAKYDMVPRYLDPAGYRQAVDDVINSERAALEKIGLAKKD
;
A
#
# COMPACT_ATOMS: atom_id res chain seq x y z
N GLU A 1 13.61 -7.45 -18.93
CA GLU A 1 13.35 -8.26 -17.73
C GLU A 1 13.73 -9.72 -17.96
N LEU A 2 14.10 -10.46 -16.91
CA LEU A 2 14.61 -11.86 -16.99
C LEU A 2 13.50 -12.92 -17.14
N GLY A 3 12.23 -12.53 -17.25
CA GLY A 3 11.10 -13.46 -17.42
C GLY A 3 10.68 -14.22 -16.16
N TYR A 4 11.26 -13.89 -15.00
CA TYR A 4 10.76 -14.38 -13.72
C TYR A 4 9.49 -13.59 -13.32
N PRO A 5 8.44 -14.26 -12.81
CA PRO A 5 7.18 -13.61 -12.44
C PRO A 5 7.28 -12.90 -11.07
N PHE A 6 8.38 -12.19 -10.82
CA PHE A 6 8.62 -11.49 -9.56
C PHE A 6 8.83 -10.01 -9.84
N VAL A 7 7.93 -9.19 -9.30
CA VAL A 7 8.08 -7.74 -9.19
C VAL A 7 8.31 -7.46 -7.72
N PHE A 8 9.50 -6.98 -7.37
CA PHE A 8 9.82 -6.54 -6.02
C PHE A 8 9.67 -5.03 -5.97
N ASP A 9 8.54 -4.57 -5.43
CA ASP A 9 8.29 -3.18 -5.12
C ASP A 9 8.17 -2.97 -3.60
N SER A 10 8.47 -1.77 -3.13
CA SER A 10 8.32 -1.36 -1.73
C SER A 10 7.21 -0.31 -1.62
N PRO A 11 5.93 -0.71 -1.77
CA PRO A 11 4.83 0.24 -1.73
C PRO A 11 4.66 0.79 -0.31
N PHE A 12 4.25 2.05 -0.22
CA PHE A 12 3.81 2.68 1.02
C PHE A 12 2.37 3.15 0.87
N GLY A 13 1.70 3.40 1.99
CA GLY A 13 0.38 4.01 2.00
C GLY A 13 0.08 4.63 3.36
N ILE A 14 -1.15 5.12 3.51
CA ILE A 14 -1.56 5.91 4.67
C ILE A 14 -2.71 5.17 5.37
N ALA A 15 -2.58 4.97 6.67
CA ALA A 15 -3.61 4.39 7.51
C ALA A 15 -3.94 5.33 8.68
N GLY A 16 -5.21 5.38 9.05
CA GLY A 16 -5.71 6.11 10.21
C GLY A 16 -5.91 5.21 11.43
N PRO A 17 -6.12 5.79 12.64
CA PRO A 17 -6.45 5.03 13.83
C PRO A 17 -7.70 4.14 13.67
N LYS A 18 -7.76 3.06 14.47
CA LYS A 18 -8.94 2.19 14.51
C LYS A 18 -10.16 2.98 14.97
N GLY A 19 -11.26 2.84 14.24
CA GLY A 19 -12.55 3.45 14.59
C GLY A 19 -12.67 4.93 14.23
N MET A 20 -11.83 5.44 13.31
CA MET A 20 -12.05 6.77 12.75
C MET A 20 -13.45 6.92 12.15
N ASP A 21 -14.02 8.12 12.31
CA ASP A 21 -15.28 8.52 11.69
C ASP A 21 -15.21 8.33 10.16
N PRO A 22 -16.14 7.57 9.54
CA PRO A 22 -16.18 7.35 8.11
C PRO A 22 -16.15 8.64 7.27
N GLU A 23 -16.78 9.72 7.73
CA GLU A 23 -16.76 11.00 7.00
C GLU A 23 -15.36 11.63 7.00
N VAL A 24 -14.61 11.48 8.09
CA VAL A 24 -13.22 11.95 8.18
C VAL A 24 -12.32 11.10 7.30
N VAL A 25 -12.52 9.78 7.29
CA VAL A 25 -11.81 8.87 6.39
C VAL A 25 -12.03 9.28 4.93
N GLN A 26 -13.27 9.53 4.54
CA GLN A 26 -13.60 9.95 3.17
C GLN A 26 -12.94 11.28 2.79
N LYS A 27 -13.02 12.29 3.66
CA LYS A 27 -12.39 13.60 3.43
C LYS A 27 -10.88 13.48 3.22
N LEU A 28 -10.20 12.68 4.05
CA LEU A 28 -8.75 12.45 3.90
C LEU A 28 -8.45 11.67 2.62
N HIS A 29 -9.22 10.62 2.32
CA HIS A 29 -9.06 9.85 1.10
C HIS A 29 -9.14 10.74 -0.15
N ASP A 30 -10.18 11.58 -0.25
CA ASP A 30 -10.37 12.45 -1.41
C ASP A 30 -9.25 13.48 -1.54
N ALA A 31 -8.76 14.03 -0.42
CA ALA A 31 -7.63 14.95 -0.41
C ALA A 31 -6.35 14.30 -0.93
N PHE A 32 -6.01 13.08 -0.47
CA PHE A 32 -4.83 12.36 -0.94
C PHE A 32 -4.97 11.87 -2.38
N LYS A 33 -6.16 11.43 -2.78
CA LYS A 33 -6.45 11.07 -4.17
C LYS A 33 -6.22 12.24 -5.11
N LYS A 34 -6.70 13.43 -4.73
CA LYS A 34 -6.45 14.66 -5.51
C LYS A 34 -4.95 14.96 -5.57
N ALA A 35 -4.26 14.93 -4.43
CA ALA A 35 -2.82 15.22 -4.37
C ALA A 35 -2.01 14.28 -5.27
N LEU A 36 -2.34 12.98 -5.33
CA LEU A 36 -1.67 12.00 -6.19
C LEU A 36 -1.85 12.28 -7.70
N ALA A 37 -2.84 13.09 -8.09
CA ALA A 37 -3.06 13.49 -9.47
C ALA A 37 -2.36 14.82 -9.84
N GLU A 38 -1.80 15.55 -8.87
CA GLU A 38 -1.10 16.81 -9.12
C GLU A 38 0.27 16.56 -9.76
N GLN A 39 0.59 17.29 -10.83
CA GLN A 39 1.83 17.09 -11.58
C GLN A 39 3.08 17.23 -10.71
N SER A 40 3.07 18.19 -9.78
CA SER A 40 4.19 18.41 -8.85
C SER A 40 4.45 17.21 -7.93
N VAL A 41 3.40 16.46 -7.56
CA VAL A 41 3.51 15.23 -6.76
C VAL A 41 4.03 14.09 -7.62
N ILE A 42 3.53 13.95 -8.85
CA ILE A 42 4.01 12.94 -9.81
C ILE A 42 5.49 13.14 -10.11
N ASP A 43 5.90 14.38 -10.39
CA ASP A 43 7.31 14.73 -10.66
C ASP A 43 8.21 14.46 -9.45
N MET A 44 7.72 14.77 -8.24
CA MET A 44 8.43 14.46 -7.00
C MET A 44 8.59 12.95 -6.83
N MET A 45 7.53 12.16 -7.04
CA MET A 45 7.60 10.70 -6.94
C MET A 45 8.59 10.13 -7.97
N ALA A 46 8.50 10.57 -9.22
CA ALA A 46 9.41 10.14 -10.29
C ALA A 46 10.88 10.46 -9.98
N LYS A 47 11.16 11.63 -9.37
CA LYS A 47 12.51 12.01 -8.93
C LYS A 47 13.13 11.02 -7.93
N TYR A 48 12.29 10.33 -7.15
CA TYR A 48 12.72 9.34 -6.15
C TYR A 48 12.45 7.90 -6.61
N ASP A 49 12.27 7.66 -7.91
CA ASP A 49 11.96 6.34 -8.49
C ASP A 49 10.67 5.70 -7.93
N MET A 50 9.74 6.55 -7.49
CA MET A 50 8.43 6.17 -6.99
C MET A 50 7.38 6.37 -8.07
N VAL A 51 6.37 5.52 -8.10
CA VAL A 51 5.23 5.62 -9.03
C VAL A 51 3.92 5.75 -8.26
N PRO A 52 2.96 6.56 -8.76
CA PRO A 52 1.63 6.61 -8.17
C PRO A 52 0.97 5.22 -8.17
N ARG A 53 0.57 4.73 -6.99
CA ARG A 53 -0.12 3.45 -6.81
C ARG A 53 -1.41 3.66 -6.02
N TYR A 54 -2.39 4.26 -6.69
CA TYR A 54 -3.67 4.58 -6.07
C TYR A 54 -4.49 3.32 -5.80
N LEU A 55 -5.04 3.24 -4.59
CA LEU A 55 -6.10 2.31 -4.18
C LEU A 55 -7.14 3.10 -3.39
N ASP A 56 -8.41 2.74 -3.55
CA ASP A 56 -9.46 3.24 -2.66
C ASP A 56 -9.37 2.57 -1.28
N PRO A 57 -10.11 3.02 -0.25
CA PRO A 57 -9.98 2.47 1.10
C PRO A 57 -10.26 0.96 1.18
N ALA A 58 -11.20 0.45 0.39
CA ALA A 58 -11.55 -0.97 0.39
C ALA A 58 -10.46 -1.81 -0.30
N GLY A 59 -9.98 -1.36 -1.47
CA GLY A 59 -8.89 -1.99 -2.20
C GLY A 59 -7.57 -1.94 -1.43
N TYR A 60 -7.30 -0.84 -0.72
CA TYR A 60 -6.11 -0.72 0.13
C TYR A 60 -6.17 -1.71 1.30
N ARG A 61 -7.34 -1.86 1.93
CA ARG A 61 -7.55 -2.87 2.98
C ARG A 61 -7.30 -4.28 2.47
N GLN A 62 -7.86 -4.63 1.30
CA GLN A 62 -7.65 -5.94 0.69
C GLN A 62 -6.16 -6.20 0.39
N ALA A 63 -5.48 -5.21 -0.19
CA ALA A 63 -4.05 -5.34 -0.51
C ALA A 63 -3.19 -5.56 0.75
N VAL A 64 -3.52 -4.90 1.85
CA VAL A 64 -2.84 -5.12 3.14
C VAL A 64 -3.11 -6.53 3.67
N ASP A 65 -4.36 -7.00 3.62
CA ASP A 65 -4.72 -8.35 4.06
C ASP A 65 -3.99 -9.41 3.21
N ASP A 66 -3.87 -9.21 1.90
CA ASP A 66 -3.13 -10.09 0.98
C ASP A 66 -1.64 -10.16 1.30
N VAL A 67 -1.00 -9.00 1.55
CA VAL A 67 0.41 -8.93 1.94
C VAL A 67 0.64 -9.65 3.27
N ILE A 68 -0.20 -9.39 4.27
CA ILE A 68 -0.10 -10.06 5.59
C ILE A 68 -0.18 -11.58 5.42
N ASN A 69 -1.11 -12.08 4.62
CA ASN A 69 -1.28 -13.51 4.38
C ASN A 69 -0.08 -14.12 3.64
N SER A 70 0.43 -13.43 2.60
CA SER A 70 1.61 -13.86 1.85
C SER A 70 2.87 -13.91 2.72
N GLU A 71 3.15 -12.83 3.46
CA GLU A 71 4.31 -12.74 4.35
C GLU A 71 4.22 -13.78 5.48
N ARG A 72 3.03 -14.01 6.03
CA ARG A 72 2.82 -15.06 7.04
C ARG A 72 3.16 -16.44 6.47
N ALA A 73 2.62 -16.79 5.31
CA ALA A 73 2.89 -18.08 4.67
C ALA A 73 4.39 -18.26 4.34
N ALA A 74 5.06 -17.19 3.92
CA ALA A 74 6.50 -17.21 3.67
C ALA A 74 7.30 -17.46 4.96
N LEU A 75 6.97 -16.77 6.06
CA LEU A 75 7.60 -16.95 7.36
C LEU A 75 7.37 -18.34 7.95
N GLU A 76 6.17 -18.90 7.80
CA GLU A 76 5.82 -20.26 8.25
C GLU A 76 6.68 -21.31 7.51
N LYS A 77 6.83 -21.16 6.19
CA LYS A 77 7.63 -22.07 5.36
C LYS A 77 9.10 -22.14 5.77
N ILE A 78 9.68 -21.04 6.25
CA ILE A 78 11.08 -20.97 6.68
C ILE A 78 11.26 -21.11 8.20
N GLY A 79 10.18 -21.38 8.94
CA GLY A 79 10.22 -21.60 10.39
C GLY A 79 10.49 -20.34 11.22
N LEU A 80 10.29 -19.14 10.64
CA LEU A 80 10.48 -17.84 11.30
C LEU A 80 9.17 -17.15 11.70
N ALA A 81 8.02 -17.78 11.44
CA ALA A 81 6.75 -17.28 11.94
C ALA A 81 6.77 -17.18 13.47
N LYS A 82 6.13 -16.13 14.00
CA LYS A 82 5.96 -15.95 15.45
C LYS A 82 5.30 -17.22 16.01
N LYS A 83 5.95 -17.83 17.00
CA LYS A 83 5.37 -18.92 17.77
C LYS A 83 4.35 -18.32 18.75
N ASP A 84 3.16 -18.92 18.81
CA ASP A 84 2.14 -18.57 19.80
C ASP A 84 2.65 -18.76 21.23
#